data_AF-A0A961PKH8-F1
#
_entry.id   AF-A0A961PKH8-F1
#
_cell.length_a   1.000
_cell.length_b   1.000
_cell.length_c   1.000
_cell.angle_alpha   90.00
_cell.angle_beta   90.00
_cell.angle_gamma   90.00
#
_symmetry.space_group_name_H-M   'P 1'
#
loop_
_entity.id
_entity.type
_entity.pdbx_description
1 polymer ?
#
loop_
_entity_poly.entity_id
_entity_poly.type
_entity_poly.pdbx_seq_one_letter_code
_entity_poly.pdbx_strand_id
1 'polypeptide(L)'
;GSWAGAMGHTQFIPTTYRAHAVDFTGDGRRDIWADDPADALASAANYLAKSGWRRGALWGLEVRLPKGSDDLVTRDIAAWRARGVTRASGGDLPDHGAATLILPNGAGGPAFLLFANYRVLRTYNDSMKYALGVGHLSDRLAGGGKLVGSFGADAQGLTFDQRQELQERLTRAGYDTDGADGVIGDKTTAAIRAYEAA
;
A
#
# COMPACT_ATOMS: atom_id res chain seq x y z
N GLY A 1 7.71 9.79 -21.71
CA GLY A 1 6.93 10.04 -20.48
C GLY A 1 5.52 9.51 -20.67
N SER A 2 4.73 9.44 -19.61
CA SER A 2 3.31 9.09 -19.70
C SER A 2 2.47 10.25 -20.25
N TRP A 3 1.22 9.95 -20.63
CA TRP A 3 0.26 10.93 -21.13
C TRP A 3 -0.07 12.04 -20.10
N ALA A 4 0.03 11.73 -18.81
CA ALA A 4 -0.25 12.66 -17.71
C ALA A 4 0.99 13.50 -17.29
N GLY A 5 2.09 13.43 -18.06
CA GLY A 5 3.29 14.22 -17.81
C GLY A 5 4.26 13.62 -16.78
N ALA A 6 4.12 12.35 -16.43
CA ALA A 6 5.12 11.64 -15.64
C ALA A 6 6.33 11.27 -16.53
N MET A 7 7.55 11.49 -16.04
CA MET A 7 8.75 11.55 -16.86
C MET A 7 9.77 10.46 -16.51
N GLY A 8 10.51 10.00 -17.52
CA GLY A 8 11.66 9.10 -17.35
C GLY A 8 11.35 7.77 -16.67
N HIS A 9 12.40 7.11 -16.18
CA HIS A 9 12.33 5.87 -15.40
C HIS A 9 11.57 6.05 -14.09
N THR A 10 11.73 7.21 -13.44
CA THR A 10 11.12 7.48 -12.13
C THR A 10 9.62 7.80 -12.21
N GLN A 11 9.10 8.17 -13.38
CA GLN A 11 7.75 8.69 -13.54
C GLN A 11 7.46 9.91 -12.65
N PHE A 12 8.48 10.72 -12.35
CA PHE A 12 8.26 12.00 -11.66
C PHE A 12 7.49 12.97 -12.54
N ILE A 13 6.52 13.67 -11.95
CA ILE A 13 5.97 14.89 -12.54
C ILE A 13 7.01 16.03 -12.44
N PRO A 14 6.89 17.10 -13.24
CA PRO A 14 7.92 18.16 -13.30
C PRO A 14 8.25 18.82 -11.96
N THR A 15 7.27 19.00 -11.08
CA THR A 15 7.49 19.59 -9.74
C THR A 15 8.29 18.63 -8.83
N THR A 16 7.95 17.34 -8.84
CA THR A 16 8.71 16.30 -8.12
C THR A 16 10.14 16.20 -8.64
N TYR A 17 10.33 16.23 -9.97
CA TYR A 17 11.66 16.26 -10.58
C TYR A 17 12.49 17.45 -10.08
N ARG A 18 11.92 18.65 -10.11
CA ARG A 18 12.62 19.86 -9.65
C ARG A 18 13.07 19.75 -8.19
N ALA A 19 12.21 19.22 -7.33
CA ALA A 19 12.47 19.10 -5.90
C ALA A 19 13.40 17.93 -5.51
N HIS A 20 13.39 16.83 -6.26
CA HIS A 20 14.00 15.57 -5.81
C HIS A 20 14.98 14.92 -6.79
N ALA A 21 15.05 15.34 -8.05
CA ALA A 21 16.01 14.77 -8.98
C ALA A 21 17.45 15.07 -8.53
N VAL A 22 18.33 14.10 -8.71
CA VAL A 22 19.73 14.11 -8.30
C VAL A 22 20.61 13.89 -9.53
N ASP A 23 21.70 14.64 -9.61
CA ASP A 23 22.83 14.38 -10.51
C ASP A 23 23.78 13.50 -9.71
N PHE A 24 23.73 12.20 -9.97
CA PHE A 24 24.54 11.22 -9.24
C PHE A 24 25.86 10.95 -9.94
N THR A 25 25.89 11.08 -11.27
CA THR A 25 27.09 10.86 -12.07
C THR A 25 28.08 12.03 -12.01
N GLY A 26 27.61 13.22 -11.66
CA GLY A 26 28.41 14.45 -11.56
C GLY A 26 28.67 15.12 -12.90
N ASP A 27 27.88 14.82 -13.93
CA ASP A 27 28.04 15.35 -15.29
C ASP A 27 27.32 16.70 -15.52
N GLY A 28 26.65 17.21 -14.48
CA GLY A 28 25.87 18.44 -14.51
C GLY A 28 24.41 18.25 -14.93
N ARG A 29 23.96 17.02 -15.15
CA ARG A 29 22.58 16.69 -15.55
C ARG A 29 21.93 15.82 -14.48
N ARG A 30 20.61 15.93 -14.38
CA ARG A 30 19.78 15.05 -13.56
C ARG A 30 18.94 14.21 -14.50
N ASP A 31 19.62 13.32 -15.22
CA ASP A 31 19.04 12.61 -16.36
C ASP A 31 18.29 11.35 -15.91
N ILE A 32 17.00 11.51 -15.62
CA ILE A 32 16.13 10.39 -15.25
C ILE A 32 15.61 9.60 -16.47
N TRP A 33 16.11 9.85 -17.68
CA TRP A 33 15.66 9.22 -18.93
C TRP A 33 16.71 8.30 -19.56
N ALA A 34 17.99 8.56 -19.32
CA ALA A 34 19.09 7.83 -19.94
C ALA A 34 19.04 6.30 -19.70
N ASP A 35 19.70 5.54 -20.58
CA ASP A 35 19.85 4.09 -20.42
C ASP A 35 20.62 3.74 -19.15
N ASP A 36 21.59 4.58 -18.75
CA ASP A 36 22.20 4.51 -17.42
C ASP A 36 21.20 5.02 -16.37
N PRO A 37 20.70 4.15 -15.48
CA PRO A 37 19.66 4.52 -14.53
C PRO A 37 20.22 5.17 -13.26
N ALA A 38 21.51 5.47 -13.17
CA ALA A 38 22.16 5.97 -11.95
C ALA A 38 21.43 7.18 -11.35
N ASP A 39 21.17 8.21 -12.16
CA ASP A 39 20.43 9.40 -11.72
C ASP A 39 18.98 9.08 -11.37
N ALA A 40 18.32 8.18 -12.10
CA ALA A 40 16.97 7.75 -11.80
C ALA A 40 16.86 7.03 -10.44
N LEU A 41 17.77 6.09 -10.16
CA LEU A 41 17.83 5.36 -8.90
C LEU A 41 18.18 6.29 -7.74
N ALA A 42 19.16 7.17 -7.91
CA ALA A 42 19.53 8.16 -6.90
C ALA A 42 18.37 9.14 -6.61
N SER A 43 17.66 9.57 -7.65
CA SER A 43 16.49 10.45 -7.54
C SER A 43 15.33 9.76 -6.81
N ALA A 44 15.03 8.51 -7.14
CA ALA A 44 14.01 7.72 -6.44
C ALA A 44 14.38 7.51 -4.96
N ALA A 45 15.65 7.18 -4.67
CA ALA A 45 16.14 7.03 -3.30
C ALA A 45 16.07 8.35 -2.52
N ASN A 46 16.46 9.48 -3.13
CA ASN A 46 16.34 10.80 -2.52
C ASN A 46 14.89 11.17 -2.22
N TYR A 47 13.96 10.89 -3.14
CA TYR A 47 12.53 11.08 -2.91
C TYR A 47 12.05 10.27 -1.69
N LEU A 48 12.29 8.96 -1.66
CA LEU A 48 11.90 8.12 -0.53
C LEU A 48 12.51 8.59 0.80
N ALA A 49 13.79 8.95 0.79
CA ALA A 49 14.48 9.46 1.96
C ALA A 49 13.84 10.77 2.47
N LYS A 50 13.54 11.72 1.58
CA LYS A 50 12.88 12.99 1.91
C LYS A 50 11.41 12.80 2.34
N SER A 51 10.75 11.76 1.84
CA SER A 51 9.41 11.35 2.25
C SER A 51 9.38 10.59 3.59
N GLY A 52 10.52 10.35 4.23
CA GLY A 52 10.60 9.79 5.57
C GLY A 52 10.95 8.30 5.65
N TRP A 53 11.55 7.72 4.60
CA TRP A 53 12.01 6.34 4.60
C TRP A 53 12.95 6.04 5.79
N ARG A 54 12.61 5.02 6.56
CA ARG A 54 13.40 4.53 7.69
C ARG A 54 14.26 3.36 7.22
N ARG A 55 15.57 3.58 7.08
CA ARG A 55 16.51 2.53 6.68
C ARG A 55 16.50 1.38 7.68
N GLY A 56 16.45 0.15 7.18
CA GLY A 56 16.41 -1.06 8.00
C GLY A 56 15.05 -1.39 8.62
N ALA A 57 14.05 -0.53 8.48
CA ALA A 57 12.67 -0.84 8.88
C ALA A 57 11.90 -1.48 7.72
N LEU A 58 11.01 -2.41 8.04
CA LEU A 58 10.12 -3.02 7.06
C LEU A 58 9.08 -2.01 6.55
N TRP A 59 8.62 -2.19 5.32
CA TRP A 59 7.41 -1.55 4.80
C TRP A 59 6.17 -2.18 5.43
N GLY A 60 6.18 -3.51 5.55
CA GLY A 60 5.08 -4.33 6.04
C GLY A 60 5.46 -5.80 5.97
N LEU A 61 4.58 -6.67 6.46
CA LEU A 61 4.71 -8.12 6.36
C LEU A 61 3.36 -8.80 6.45
N GLU A 62 3.26 -9.98 5.87
CA GLU A 62 2.06 -10.81 5.96
C GLU A 62 1.96 -11.50 7.34
N VAL A 63 0.78 -11.48 7.94
CA VAL A 63 0.50 -12.04 9.26
C VAL A 63 -0.62 -13.08 9.23
N ARG A 64 -0.61 -13.96 10.23
CA ARG A 64 -1.77 -14.76 10.63
C ARG A 64 -2.48 -14.07 11.78
N LEU A 65 -3.79 -14.01 11.69
CA LEU A 65 -4.66 -13.46 12.72
C LEU A 65 -5.38 -14.59 13.47
N PRO A 66 -5.60 -14.44 14.79
CA PRO A 66 -6.62 -15.21 15.48
C PRO A 66 -8.02 -14.81 14.99
N LYS A 67 -9.05 -15.60 15.33
CA LYS A 67 -10.43 -15.27 14.98
C LYS A 67 -10.83 -13.89 15.53
N GLY A 68 -11.33 -13.01 14.67
CA GLY A 68 -11.79 -11.66 15.01
C GLY A 68 -11.50 -10.65 13.90
N SER A 69 -12.28 -9.57 13.84
CA SER A 69 -12.29 -8.58 12.74
C SER A 69 -11.63 -7.25 13.12
N ASP A 70 -10.34 -7.27 13.47
CA ASP A 70 -9.56 -6.03 13.46
C ASP A 70 -9.15 -5.73 12.01
N ASP A 71 -9.52 -4.55 11.48
CA ASP A 71 -9.03 -4.05 10.20
C ASP A 71 -8.93 -2.53 10.25
N LEU A 72 -7.90 -1.97 9.60
CA LEU A 72 -7.53 -0.55 9.66
C LEU A 72 -7.18 -0.04 11.06
N VAL A 73 -6.77 -0.94 11.97
CA VAL A 73 -6.38 -0.60 13.34
C VAL A 73 -4.86 -0.51 13.44
N THR A 74 -4.36 0.50 14.14
CA THR A 74 -2.92 0.67 14.41
C THR A 74 -2.61 0.32 15.86
N ARG A 75 -1.58 -0.52 16.08
CA ARG A 75 -1.08 -0.88 17.41
C ARG A 75 0.42 -1.09 17.41
N ASP A 76 1.03 -1.00 18.59
CA ASP A 76 2.40 -1.45 18.79
C ASP A 76 2.51 -2.97 18.62
N ILE A 77 3.70 -3.43 18.23
CA ILE A 77 3.95 -4.85 17.97
C ILE A 77 3.75 -5.71 19.22
N ALA A 78 4.07 -5.19 20.42
CA ALA A 78 3.77 -5.89 21.67
C ALA A 78 2.26 -6.16 21.85
N ALA A 79 1.40 -5.21 21.49
CA ALA A 79 -0.05 -5.37 21.55
C ALA A 79 -0.56 -6.37 20.49
N TRP A 80 0.04 -6.37 19.28
CA TRP A 80 -0.28 -7.38 18.26
C TRP A 80 0.11 -8.79 18.70
N ARG A 81 1.31 -8.95 19.26
CA ARG A 81 1.77 -10.23 19.83
C ARG A 81 0.85 -10.71 20.96
N ALA A 82 0.44 -9.81 21.86
CA ALA A 82 -0.49 -10.13 22.96
C ALA A 82 -1.87 -10.59 22.46
N ARG A 83 -2.28 -10.15 21.26
CA ARG A 83 -3.49 -10.62 20.59
C ARG A 83 -3.29 -11.94 19.84
N GLY A 84 -2.09 -12.49 19.78
CA GLY A 84 -1.79 -13.74 19.08
C GLY A 84 -1.46 -13.57 17.59
N VAL A 85 -1.18 -12.36 17.13
CA VAL A 85 -0.76 -12.11 15.74
C VAL A 85 0.67 -12.64 15.54
N THR A 86 0.87 -13.41 14.48
CA THR A 86 2.17 -14.01 14.12
C THR A 86 2.50 -13.77 12.67
N ARG A 87 3.78 -13.91 12.28
CA ARG A 87 4.18 -13.87 10.87
C ARG A 87 3.50 -15.00 10.09
N ALA A 88 3.01 -14.72 8.88
CA ALA A 88 2.43 -15.74 8.03
C ALA A 88 3.46 -16.80 7.59
N SER A 89 4.72 -16.42 7.41
CA SER A 89 5.82 -17.35 7.14
C SER A 89 6.27 -18.16 8.36
N GLY A 90 5.72 -17.89 9.55
CA GLY A 90 6.23 -18.39 10.82
C GLY A 90 7.36 -17.53 11.40
N GLY A 91 7.71 -17.80 12.66
CA GLY A 91 8.68 -17.05 13.44
C GLY A 91 8.11 -15.79 14.10
N ASP A 92 8.99 -15.05 14.78
CA ASP A 92 8.61 -13.89 15.58
C ASP A 92 8.16 -12.71 14.73
N LEU A 93 7.16 -11.99 15.23
CA LEU A 93 6.74 -10.71 14.68
C LEU A 93 7.79 -9.65 15.04
N PRO A 94 8.52 -9.02 14.10
CA PRO A 94 9.61 -8.09 14.39
C PRO A 94 9.05 -6.75 14.86
N ASP A 95 9.83 -6.01 15.64
CA ASP A 95 9.43 -4.69 16.12
C ASP A 95 10.09 -3.59 15.30
N HIS A 96 9.31 -2.95 14.42
CA HIS A 96 9.71 -1.75 13.68
C HIS A 96 8.84 -0.54 14.06
N GLY A 97 8.27 -0.56 15.27
CA GLY A 97 7.28 0.41 15.77
C GLY A 97 5.84 0.02 15.45
N ALA A 98 4.91 0.94 15.70
CA ALA A 98 3.49 0.72 15.48
C ALA A 98 3.19 0.31 14.02
N ALA A 99 2.27 -0.64 13.87
CA ALA A 99 1.83 -1.16 12.58
C ALA A 99 0.31 -1.15 12.46
N THR A 100 -0.16 -0.79 11.27
CA THR A 100 -1.58 -0.84 10.89
C THR A 100 -1.90 -2.20 10.28
N LEU A 101 -2.91 -2.88 10.82
CA LEU A 101 -3.45 -4.10 10.23
C LEU A 101 -4.35 -3.74 9.05
N ILE A 102 -4.14 -4.39 7.91
CA ILE A 102 -5.03 -4.31 6.76
C ILE A 102 -5.43 -5.69 6.25
N LEU A 103 -6.68 -5.78 5.78
CA LEU A 103 -7.26 -6.94 5.10
C LEU A 103 -7.66 -6.57 3.66
N PRO A 104 -6.74 -6.62 2.67
CA PRO A 104 -7.03 -6.14 1.31
C PRO A 104 -8.24 -6.78 0.63
N ASN A 105 -8.55 -8.04 0.99
CA ASN A 105 -9.68 -8.81 0.45
C ASN A 105 -10.71 -9.16 1.55
N GLY A 106 -10.72 -8.39 2.64
CA GLY A 106 -11.53 -8.70 3.81
C GLY A 106 -11.10 -9.99 4.52
N ALA A 107 -12.02 -10.55 5.31
CA ALA A 107 -11.78 -11.78 6.05
C ALA A 107 -11.58 -12.98 5.10
N GLY A 108 -10.50 -13.73 5.29
CA GLY A 108 -10.19 -14.93 4.50
C GLY A 108 -9.12 -14.73 3.42
N GLY A 109 -8.76 -13.48 3.11
CA GLY A 109 -7.59 -13.14 2.30
C GLY A 109 -6.29 -13.04 3.13
N PRO A 110 -5.15 -12.71 2.48
CA PRO A 110 -3.92 -12.40 3.20
C PRO A 110 -4.10 -11.16 4.06
N ALA A 111 -3.53 -11.16 5.26
CA ALA A 111 -3.54 -10.04 6.19
C ALA A 111 -2.14 -9.44 6.32
N PHE A 112 -2.02 -8.12 6.43
CA PHE A 112 -0.73 -7.45 6.51
C PHE A 112 -0.66 -6.51 7.69
N LEU A 113 0.47 -6.53 8.41
CA LEU A 113 0.86 -5.41 9.26
C LEU A 113 1.75 -4.46 8.45
N LEU A 114 1.35 -3.20 8.38
CA LEU A 114 2.02 -2.15 7.63
C LEU A 114 2.68 -1.15 8.57
N PHE A 115 3.98 -0.94 8.38
CA PHE A 115 4.79 -0.02 9.17
C PHE A 115 4.89 1.35 8.50
N ALA A 116 5.66 2.26 9.11
CA ALA A 116 5.85 3.62 8.61
C ALA A 116 6.30 3.68 7.14
N ASN A 117 7.17 2.77 6.71
CA ASN A 117 7.69 2.77 5.33
C ASN A 117 6.62 2.47 4.28
N TYR A 118 5.51 1.79 4.62
CA TYR A 118 4.38 1.65 3.71
C TYR A 118 3.76 3.01 3.34
N ARG A 119 3.65 3.93 4.31
CA ARG A 119 3.15 5.28 4.05
C ARG A 119 4.09 6.06 3.13
N VAL A 120 5.40 5.82 3.24
CA VAL A 120 6.40 6.41 2.36
C VAL A 120 6.21 5.92 0.92
N LEU A 121 5.96 4.63 0.69
CA LEU A 121 5.66 4.10 -0.65
C LEU A 121 4.41 4.77 -1.25
N ARG A 122 3.38 5.01 -0.43
CA ARG A 122 2.16 5.72 -0.86
C ARG A 122 2.37 7.18 -1.25
N THR A 123 3.45 7.83 -0.79
CA THR A 123 3.78 9.19 -1.29
C THR A 123 4.16 9.17 -2.77
N TYR A 124 4.76 8.08 -3.25
CA TYR A 124 5.16 7.93 -4.64
C TYR A 124 3.94 7.72 -5.56
N ASN A 125 3.00 6.88 -5.12
CA ASN A 125 1.69 6.69 -5.75
C ASN A 125 0.69 6.27 -4.67
N ASP A 126 -0.39 7.04 -4.52
CA ASP A 126 -1.35 6.89 -3.44
C ASP A 126 -2.35 5.75 -3.67
N SER A 127 -1.82 4.53 -3.74
CA SER A 127 -2.60 3.31 -3.97
C SER A 127 -2.10 2.18 -3.06
N MET A 128 -3.03 1.55 -2.35
CA MET A 128 -2.71 0.37 -1.53
C MET A 128 -2.13 -0.77 -2.37
N LYS A 129 -2.74 -1.06 -3.53
CA LYS A 129 -2.28 -2.12 -4.43
C LYS A 129 -0.86 -1.85 -4.93
N TYR A 130 -0.57 -0.59 -5.27
CA TYR A 130 0.77 -0.15 -5.66
C TYR A 130 1.77 -0.38 -4.52
N ALA A 131 1.50 0.15 -3.32
CA ALA A 131 2.43 0.08 -2.20
C ALA A 131 2.67 -1.37 -1.73
N LEU A 132 1.63 -2.21 -1.72
CA LEU A 132 1.77 -3.65 -1.46
C LEU A 132 2.60 -4.34 -2.54
N GLY A 133 2.36 -4.02 -3.82
CA GLY A 133 3.11 -4.59 -4.94
C GLY A 133 4.58 -4.22 -4.91
N VAL A 134 4.92 -2.95 -4.68
CA VAL A 134 6.31 -2.47 -4.58
C VAL A 134 7.00 -3.07 -3.36
N GLY A 135 6.33 -3.08 -2.20
CA GLY A 135 6.84 -3.70 -0.98
C GLY A 135 7.15 -5.18 -1.20
N HIS A 136 6.18 -5.93 -1.72
CA HIS A 136 6.38 -7.36 -1.98
C HIS A 136 7.45 -7.62 -3.04
N LEU A 137 7.50 -6.85 -4.13
CA LEU A 137 8.55 -6.96 -5.14
C LEU A 137 9.93 -6.72 -4.52
N SER A 138 10.07 -5.72 -3.65
CA SER A 138 11.31 -5.46 -2.92
C SER A 138 11.73 -6.67 -2.07
N ASP A 139 10.78 -7.31 -1.37
CA ASP A 139 11.06 -8.52 -0.59
C ASP A 139 11.52 -9.67 -1.51
N ARG A 140 10.86 -9.84 -2.66
CA ARG A 140 11.21 -10.88 -3.65
C ARG A 140 12.61 -10.67 -4.23
N LEU A 141 12.98 -9.43 -4.54
CA LEU A 141 14.33 -9.07 -5.01
C LEU A 141 15.41 -9.31 -3.93
N ALA A 142 15.05 -9.13 -2.65
CA ALA A 142 15.94 -9.40 -1.51
C ALA A 142 16.02 -10.91 -1.14
N GLY A 143 15.41 -11.80 -1.93
CA GLY A 143 15.39 -13.24 -1.68
C GLY A 143 14.27 -13.74 -0.76
N GLY A 144 13.33 -12.87 -0.38
CA GLY A 144 12.14 -13.21 0.40
C GLY A 144 11.19 -14.15 -0.34
N GLY A 145 10.37 -14.89 0.41
CA GLY A 145 9.40 -15.85 -0.11
C GLY A 145 8.22 -15.23 -0.86
N LYS A 146 7.35 -16.08 -1.42
CA LYS A 146 6.03 -15.66 -1.92
C LYS A 146 5.10 -15.36 -0.73
N LEU A 147 4.00 -14.66 -0.99
CA LEU A 147 2.90 -14.58 -0.03
C LEU A 147 2.38 -15.99 0.30
N VAL A 148 1.99 -16.19 1.56
CA VAL A 148 1.44 -17.44 2.08
C VAL A 148 -0.05 -17.54 1.76
N GLY A 149 -0.78 -16.45 1.96
CA GLY A 149 -2.18 -16.31 1.61
C GLY A 149 -2.38 -16.09 0.12
N SER A 150 -3.58 -16.42 -0.35
CA SER A 150 -4.02 -16.16 -1.71
C SER A 150 -5.08 -15.07 -1.69
N PHE A 151 -4.98 -14.13 -2.63
CA PHE A 151 -6.05 -13.16 -2.89
C PHE A 151 -7.29 -13.81 -3.52
N GLY A 152 -7.22 -15.08 -3.91
CA GLY A 152 -8.28 -15.79 -4.62
C GLY A 152 -8.42 -15.34 -6.07
N ALA A 153 -9.43 -15.86 -6.74
CA ALA A 153 -9.85 -15.31 -8.02
C ALA A 153 -10.53 -13.96 -7.79
N ASP A 154 -10.30 -12.98 -8.67
CA ASP A 154 -11.10 -11.74 -8.72
C ASP A 154 -12.48 -12.06 -9.33
N ALA A 155 -13.23 -12.93 -8.66
CA ALA A 155 -14.44 -13.55 -9.21
C ALA A 155 -15.59 -12.54 -9.39
N GLN A 156 -15.50 -11.37 -8.75
CA GLN A 156 -16.55 -10.36 -8.70
C GLN A 156 -16.02 -8.93 -8.76
N GLY A 157 -14.87 -8.69 -9.39
CA GLY A 157 -14.31 -7.34 -9.52
C GLY A 157 -15.36 -6.37 -10.08
N LEU A 158 -15.92 -5.51 -9.21
CA LEU A 158 -17.02 -4.64 -9.58
C LEU A 158 -16.56 -3.65 -10.65
N THR A 159 -17.31 -3.53 -11.74
CA THR A 159 -17.15 -2.45 -12.72
C THR A 159 -17.41 -1.10 -12.06
N PHE A 160 -17.06 0.00 -12.74
CA PHE A 160 -17.36 1.35 -12.23
C PHE A 160 -18.86 1.51 -11.95
N ASP A 161 -19.70 1.15 -12.92
CA ASP A 161 -21.17 1.20 -12.78
C ASP A 161 -21.67 0.32 -11.64
N GLN A 162 -21.10 -0.89 -11.47
CA GLN A 162 -21.47 -1.77 -10.35
C GLN A 162 -21.07 -1.21 -8.98
N ARG A 163 -19.98 -0.43 -8.91
CA ARG A 163 -19.58 0.25 -7.67
C ARG A 163 -20.49 1.43 -7.35
N GLN A 164 -20.93 2.18 -8.35
CA GLN A 164 -21.95 3.22 -8.15
C GLN A 164 -23.28 2.62 -7.71
N GLU A 165 -23.72 1.54 -8.37
CA GLU A 165 -24.93 0.82 -8.01
C GLU A 165 -24.86 0.27 -6.57
N LEU A 166 -23.70 -0.27 -6.16
CA LEU A 166 -23.47 -0.68 -4.78
C LEU A 166 -23.66 0.50 -3.80
N GLN A 167 -23.03 1.65 -4.07
CA GLN A 167 -23.13 2.85 -3.22
C GLN A 167 -24.58 3.35 -3.09
N GLU A 168 -25.32 3.41 -4.20
CA GLU A 168 -26.73 3.80 -4.22
C GLU A 168 -27.59 2.83 -3.40
N ARG A 169 -27.35 1.52 -3.54
CA ARG A 169 -28.09 0.49 -2.81
C ARG A 169 -27.81 0.55 -1.30
N LEU A 170 -26.56 0.76 -0.89
CA LEU A 170 -26.18 0.96 0.51
C LEU A 170 -26.85 2.21 1.10
N THR A 171 -26.79 3.34 0.40
CA THR A 171 -27.43 4.59 0.84
C THR A 171 -28.93 4.41 0.98
N ARG A 172 -29.59 3.74 0.01
CA ARG A 172 -31.03 3.42 0.07
C ARG A 172 -31.38 2.51 1.25
N ALA A 173 -30.48 1.61 1.63
CA ALA A 173 -30.63 0.75 2.81
C ALA A 173 -30.32 1.47 4.13
N GLY A 174 -29.97 2.75 4.11
CA GLY A 174 -29.72 3.57 5.30
C GLY A 174 -28.24 3.68 5.72
N TYR A 175 -27.32 3.18 4.89
CA TYR A 175 -25.88 3.23 5.15
C TYR A 175 -25.22 4.31 4.28
N ASP A 176 -24.85 5.43 4.90
CA ASP A 176 -24.30 6.61 4.22
C ASP A 176 -22.95 6.33 3.53
N THR A 177 -22.94 6.44 2.19
CA THR A 177 -21.73 6.31 1.37
C THR A 177 -21.12 7.65 0.93
N ASP A 178 -21.72 8.79 1.31
CA ASP A 178 -21.35 10.15 0.86
C ASP A 178 -21.43 10.33 -0.66
N GLY A 179 -22.46 9.74 -1.27
CA GLY A 179 -22.69 9.75 -2.72
C GLY A 179 -22.34 8.45 -3.42
N ALA A 180 -22.37 8.48 -4.76
CA ALA A 180 -22.17 7.33 -5.63
C ALA A 180 -21.19 7.65 -6.79
N ASP A 181 -19.93 7.90 -6.45
CA ASP A 181 -18.87 8.27 -7.39
C ASP A 181 -18.10 7.07 -7.98
N GLY A 182 -18.45 5.85 -7.58
CA GLY A 182 -17.81 4.61 -7.99
C GLY A 182 -16.43 4.40 -7.35
N VAL A 183 -16.00 5.26 -6.43
CA VAL A 183 -14.77 5.17 -5.66
C VAL A 183 -15.08 4.54 -4.31
N ILE A 184 -14.52 3.36 -4.04
CA ILE A 184 -14.69 2.69 -2.74
C ILE A 184 -13.71 3.31 -1.75
N GLY A 185 -14.09 4.46 -1.19
CA GLY A 185 -13.35 5.17 -0.15
C GLY A 185 -13.74 4.73 1.28
N ASP A 186 -13.26 5.47 2.27
CA ASP A 186 -13.49 5.16 3.70
C ASP A 186 -14.97 5.12 4.06
N LYS A 187 -15.78 6.04 3.52
CA LYS A 187 -17.24 6.11 3.73
C LYS A 187 -17.96 4.91 3.15
N THR A 188 -17.70 4.58 1.88
CA THR A 188 -18.27 3.39 1.25
C THR A 188 -17.84 2.11 1.98
N THR A 189 -16.58 2.01 2.42
CA THR A 189 -16.09 0.86 3.19
C THR A 189 -16.80 0.74 4.54
N ALA A 190 -17.00 1.85 5.25
CA ALA A 190 -17.73 1.86 6.51
C ALA A 190 -19.21 1.45 6.33
N ALA A 191 -19.87 1.93 5.27
CA ALA A 191 -21.23 1.55 4.93
C ALA A 191 -21.36 0.05 4.60
N ILE A 192 -20.43 -0.51 3.82
CA ILE A 192 -20.40 -1.96 3.52
C ILE A 192 -20.30 -2.76 4.83
N ARG A 193 -19.36 -2.42 5.71
CA ARG A 193 -19.18 -3.14 6.99
C ARG A 193 -20.40 -3.03 7.90
N ALA A 194 -21.03 -1.86 7.95
CA ALA A 194 -22.24 -1.66 8.75
C ALA A 194 -23.42 -2.47 8.18
N TYR A 195 -23.51 -2.60 6.85
CA TYR A 195 -24.49 -3.47 6.19
C TYR A 195 -24.24 -4.95 6.47
N GLU A 196 -22.99 -5.41 6.40
CA GLU A 196 -22.61 -6.81 6.66
C GLU A 196 -22.84 -7.25 8.12
N ALA A 197 -22.84 -6.30 9.06
CA ALA A 197 -23.04 -6.55 10.48
C ALA A 197 -24.52 -6.52 10.92
N ALA A 198 -25.44 -6.10 10.05
CA ALA A 198 -26.88 -5.97 10.33
C ALA A 198 -27.64 -7.26 9.99
#